data_AF-A0A7J4BB91-F1
#
_entry.id   AF-A0A7J4BB91-F1
#
_cell.length_a   1.000
_cell.length_b   1.000
_cell.length_c   1.000
_cell.angle_alpha   90.00
_cell.angle_beta   90.00
_cell.angle_gamma   90.00
#
_symmetry.space_group_name_H-M   'P 1'
#
loop_
_entity.id
_entity.type
_entity.pdbx_description
1 polymer ?
#
loop_
_entity_poly.entity_id
_entity_poly.type
_entity_poly.pdbx_seq_one_letter_code
_entity_poly.pdbx_strand_id
1 'polypeptide(L)'
;LLIATGLPSEVNSKAVAAMAAAIVGTSETTVSELNIGEFKEVLVNASDGQYAAIKAGEDCILIALLRKGANLGLVLLEMEKQSKKIARLIES
;
A
#
# COMPACT_ATOMS: atom_id res chain seq x y z
N LEU A 1 4.39 12.41 -0.98
CA LEU A 1 4.38 13.12 0.33
C LEU A 1 3.99 12.11 1.41
N LEU A 2 4.57 12.16 2.61
CA LEU A 2 4.11 11.32 3.74
C LEU A 2 2.94 12.05 4.43
N ILE A 3 1.77 11.42 4.50
CA ILE A 3 0.56 12.00 5.10
C ILE A 3 0.47 11.65 6.60
N ALA A 4 0.63 10.37 6.93
CA ALA A 4 0.62 9.86 8.30
C ALA A 4 1.47 8.59 8.40
N THR A 5 1.96 8.26 9.59
CA THR A 5 2.69 7.02 9.85
C THR A 5 2.43 6.52 11.27
N GLY A 6 2.29 5.20 11.42
CA GLY A 6 2.31 4.50 12.71
C GLY A 6 3.50 3.52 12.79
N LEU A 7 4.52 3.72 11.94
CA LEU A 7 5.69 2.85 11.89
C LEU A 7 6.61 3.11 13.09
N PRO A 8 7.35 2.08 13.56
CA PRO A 8 8.37 2.26 14.60
C PRO A 8 9.43 3.30 14.20
N SER A 9 10.04 3.94 15.19
CA SER A 9 11.06 5.00 15.00
C SER A 9 12.28 4.55 14.18
N GLU A 10 12.55 3.25 14.17
CA GLU A 10 13.68 2.64 13.46
C GLU A 10 13.43 2.56 11.95
N VAL A 11 12.18 2.72 11.51
CA VAL A 11 11.78 2.64 10.11
C VAL A 11 11.76 4.04 9.48
N ASN A 12 12.52 4.22 8.40
CA ASN A 12 12.49 5.45 7.63
C ASN A 12 11.16 5.57 6.84
N SER A 13 10.17 6.20 7.47
CA SER A 13 8.82 6.37 6.91
C SER A 13 8.82 7.13 5.58
N LYS A 14 9.75 8.08 5.37
CA LYS A 14 9.84 8.82 4.09
C LYS A 14 10.35 7.92 2.96
N ALA A 15 11.35 7.09 3.24
CA ALA A 15 11.85 6.12 2.27
C ALA A 15 10.78 5.08 1.91
N VAL A 16 10.04 4.57 2.92
CA VAL A 16 8.92 3.64 2.71
C VAL A 16 7.85 4.26 1.82
N ALA A 17 7.44 5.50 2.09
CA ALA A 17 6.45 6.20 1.26
C ALA A 17 6.94 6.42 -0.19
N ALA A 18 8.22 6.74 -0.39
CA ALA A 18 8.79 6.91 -1.73
C ALA A 18 8.83 5.59 -2.52
N MET A 19 9.23 4.50 -1.87
CA MET A 19 9.21 3.16 -2.48
C MET A 19 7.79 2.75 -2.88
N ALA A 20 6.80 3.05 -2.04
CA ALA A 20 5.40 2.77 -2.34
C ALA A 20 4.93 3.47 -3.62
N ALA A 21 5.20 4.77 -3.75
CA ALA A 21 4.84 5.54 -4.93
C ALA A 21 5.49 4.97 -6.20
N ALA A 22 6.77 4.59 -6.13
CA ALA A 22 7.49 4.00 -7.26
C ALA A 22 6.92 2.63 -7.68
N ILE A 23 6.68 1.73 -6.72
CA ILE A 23 6.20 0.37 -7.01
C ILE A 23 4.76 0.39 -7.50
N VAL A 24 3.88 1.18 -6.86
CA VAL A 24 2.47 1.32 -7.29
C VAL A 24 2.40 1.92 -8.69
N GLY A 25 3.12 3.02 -8.96
CA GLY A 25 3.11 3.63 -10.28
C GLY A 25 3.61 2.67 -11.37
N THR A 26 4.69 1.93 -11.09
CA THR A 26 5.21 0.91 -12.02
C THR A 26 4.20 -0.23 -12.24
N SER A 27 3.48 -0.63 -11.19
CA SER A 27 2.46 -1.67 -11.25
C SER A 27 1.24 -1.23 -12.05
N GLU A 28 0.76 0.01 -11.87
CA GLU A 28 -0.30 0.60 -12.68
C GLU A 28 0.09 0.67 -14.17
N THR A 29 1.30 1.12 -14.47
CA THR A 29 1.83 1.10 -15.84
C THR A 29 1.85 -0.32 -16.39
N THR A 30 2.36 -1.30 -15.64
CA THR A 30 2.41 -2.70 -16.06
C THR A 30 1.02 -3.26 -16.37
N VAL A 31 0.04 -2.98 -15.51
CA VAL A 31 -1.35 -3.43 -15.71
C VAL A 31 -1.96 -2.81 -16.98
N SER A 32 -1.72 -1.51 -17.20
CA SER A 32 -2.16 -0.79 -18.39
C SER A 32 -1.53 -1.33 -19.67
N GLU A 33 -0.21 -1.46 -19.70
CA GLU A 33 0.55 -1.93 -20.88
C GLU A 33 0.20 -3.37 -21.26
N LEU A 34 -0.05 -4.24 -20.28
CA LEU A 34 -0.41 -5.63 -20.52
C LEU A 34 -1.92 -5.83 -20.76
N ASN A 35 -2.75 -4.78 -20.58
CA ASN A 35 -4.20 -4.83 -20.70
C ASN A 35 -4.84 -5.97 -19.87
N ILE A 36 -4.42 -6.10 -18.61
CA ILE A 36 -4.85 -7.18 -17.69
C ILE A 36 -5.89 -6.72 -16.66
N GLY A 37 -6.54 -5.59 -16.89
CA GLY A 37 -7.62 -5.06 -16.05
C GLY A 37 -7.18 -3.85 -15.22
N GLU A 38 -7.57 -3.82 -13.95
CA GLU A 38 -7.33 -2.69 -13.04
C GLU A 38 -6.34 -3.05 -11.94
N PHE A 39 -5.49 -2.09 -11.58
CA PHE A 39 -4.60 -2.23 -10.44
C PHE A 39 -5.41 -2.38 -9.15
N LYS A 40 -5.11 -3.41 -8.36
CA LYS A 40 -5.77 -3.67 -7.07
C LYS A 40 -4.84 -3.40 -5.90
N GLU A 41 -3.69 -4.07 -5.90
CA GLU A 41 -2.74 -4.03 -4.79
C GLU A 41 -1.34 -4.50 -5.21
N VAL A 42 -0.34 -4.16 -4.39
CA VAL A 42 1.00 -4.72 -4.43
C VAL A 42 1.24 -5.55 -3.17
N LEU A 43 1.79 -6.74 -3.35
CA LEU A 43 2.25 -7.62 -2.28
C LEU A 43 3.72 -7.99 -2.51
N VAL A 44 4.57 -7.68 -1.54
CA VAL A 44 5.99 -8.08 -1.54
C VAL A 44 6.19 -9.07 -0.40
N ASN A 45 6.60 -10.28 -0.75
CA ASN A 45 6.92 -11.34 0.21
C ASN A 45 8.43 -11.42 0.40
N ALA A 46 8.89 -11.32 1.65
CA ALA A 46 10.29 -11.47 2.04
C ALA A 46 10.44 -12.58 3.09
N SER A 47 11.68 -13.01 3.35
CA SER A 47 12.00 -14.08 4.31
C SER A 47 11.45 -13.85 5.72
N ASP A 48 11.40 -12.57 6.12
CA ASP A 48 11.15 -12.14 7.50
C ASP A 48 9.91 -11.26 7.65
N GLY A 49 9.19 -11.02 6.56
CA GLY A 49 8.01 -10.17 6.58
C GLY A 49 7.39 -9.99 5.21
N GLN A 50 6.32 -9.20 5.19
CA GLN A 50 5.61 -8.85 3.97
C GLN A 50 5.36 -7.35 3.96
N TYR A 51 5.25 -6.80 2.76
CA TYR A 51 4.86 -5.42 2.53
C TYR A 51 3.63 -5.44 1.63
N ALA A 52 2.62 -4.65 1.99
CA ALA A 52 1.40 -4.49 1.22
C ALA A 52 1.14 -3.01 0.94
N ALA A 53 0.70 -2.68 -0.26
CA ALA A 53 0.28 -1.33 -0.62
C ALA A 53 -0.98 -1.34 -1.51
N ILE A 54 -1.93 -0.48 -1.17
CA ILE A 54 -3.19 -0.29 -1.91
C ILE A 54 -3.46 1.20 -2.10
N LYS A 55 -4.22 1.55 -3.14
CA LYS A 55 -4.71 2.93 -3.31
C LYS A 55 -5.76 3.27 -2.24
N ALA A 56 -5.79 4.53 -1.84
CA ALA A 56 -6.74 5.10 -0.92
C ALA A 56 -7.28 6.42 -1.49
N GLY A 57 -8.10 6.33 -2.53
CA GLY A 57 -8.50 7.46 -3.37
C GLY A 57 -7.57 7.63 -4.57
N GLU A 58 -7.64 8.76 -5.26
CA GLU A 58 -6.85 9.00 -6.49
C GLU A 58 -5.36 9.21 -6.18
N ASP A 59 -5.04 10.01 -5.17
CA ASP A 59 -3.68 10.54 -4.94
C ASP A 59 -2.95 9.92 -3.73
N CYS A 60 -3.55 8.93 -3.06
CA CYS A 60 -3.03 8.40 -1.80
C CYS A 60 -2.83 6.89 -1.83
N ILE A 61 -1.81 6.44 -1.10
CA ILE A 61 -1.43 5.03 -0.98
C ILE A 61 -1.40 4.68 0.50
N LEU A 62 -2.14 3.63 0.88
CA LEU A 62 -2.08 3.02 2.20
C LEU A 62 -1.09 1.85 2.19
N ILE A 63 -0.20 1.83 3.17
CA ILE A 63 0.90 0.85 3.27
C ILE A 63 0.79 0.09 4.59
N ALA A 64 1.06 -1.21 4.56
CA ALA A 64 1.24 -2.04 5.76
C ALA A 64 2.57 -2.82 5.69
N LEU A 65 3.30 -2.83 6.81
CA LEU A 65 4.43 -3.73 7.05
C LEU A 65 3.98 -4.86 7.96
N LEU A 66 4.10 -6.09 7.50
CA LEU A 66 3.66 -7.29 8.20
C LEU A 66 4.88 -8.10 8.63
N ARG A 67 4.83 -8.62 9.86
CA ARG A 67 5.80 -9.62 10.32
C ARG A 67 5.50 -10.97 9.69
N LYS A 68 6.51 -11.83 9.62
CA LYS A 68 6.34 -13.23 9.24
C LYS A 68 5.21 -13.90 10.04
N GLY A 69 4.33 -14.62 9.35
CA GLY A 69 3.21 -15.35 9.96
C GLY A 69 1.97 -14.49 10.24
N ALA A 70 1.96 -13.21 9.85
CA ALA A 70 0.74 -12.41 9.87
C ALA A 70 -0.33 -13.03 8.95
N ASN A 71 -1.60 -12.93 9.35
CA ASN A 71 -2.71 -13.37 8.51
C ASN A 71 -2.96 -12.32 7.42
N LEU A 72 -2.38 -12.56 6.24
CA LEU A 72 -2.47 -11.63 5.11
C LEU A 72 -3.92 -11.31 4.72
N GLY A 73 -4.82 -12.30 4.73
CA GLY A 73 -6.22 -12.09 4.38
C GLY A 73 -6.94 -11.12 5.32
N LEU A 74 -6.68 -11.20 6.63
CA LEU A 74 -7.23 -10.25 7.60
C LEU A 74 -6.64 -8.85 7.43
N VAL A 75 -5.35 -8.76 7.13
CA VAL A 75 -4.69 -7.47 6.90
C VAL A 75 -5.26 -6.79 5.66
N LEU A 76 -5.39 -7.50 4.54
CA LEU A 76 -5.97 -6.94 3.32
C LEU A 76 -7.42 -6.49 3.52
N LEU A 77 -8.24 -7.31 4.20
CA LEU A 77 -9.62 -6.95 4.53
C LEU A 77 -9.69 -5.63 5.32
N GLU A 78 -8.80 -5.44 6.30
CA GLU A 78 -8.78 -4.22 7.09
C GLU A 78 -8.23 -3.05 6.30
N MET A 79 -7.17 -3.25 5.50
CA MET A 79 -6.62 -2.22 4.61
C MET A 79 -7.69 -1.70 3.65
N GLU A 80 -8.47 -2.57 2.98
CA GLU A 80 -9.56 -2.15 2.09
C GLU A 80 -10.62 -1.31 2.80
N LYS A 81 -10.96 -1.63 4.06
CA LYS A 81 -11.91 -0.82 4.83
C LYS A 81 -11.34 0.55 5.16
N GLN A 82 -10.06 0.61 5.54
CA GLN A 82 -9.41 1.85 5.91
C GLN A 82 -9.12 2.73 4.70
N SER A 83 -8.74 2.15 3.55
CA SER A 83 -8.52 2.91 2.31
C SER A 83 -9.79 3.64 1.86
N LYS A 84 -10.95 2.99 1.94
CA LYS A 84 -12.25 3.62 1.64
C LYS A 84 -12.59 4.77 2.59
N LYS A 85 -12.22 4.65 3.89
CA LYS A 85 -12.41 5.75 4.86
C LYS A 85 -11.47 6.90 4.56
N ILE A 86 -10.20 6.61 4.27
CA ILE A 86 -9.18 7.61 3.92
C ILE A 86 -9.58 8.36 2.65
N ALA A 87 -9.98 7.65 1.59
CA ALA A 87 -10.43 8.26 0.34
C ALA A 87 -11.51 9.31 0.58
N ARG A 88 -12.55 8.93 1.35
CA ARG A 88 -13.64 9.86 1.73
C ARG A 88 -13.15 11.10 2.48
N LEU A 89 -12.14 10.96 3.35
CA LEU A 89 -11.62 12.09 4.12
C LEU A 89 -10.77 13.05 3.29
N ILE A 90 -10.13 12.56 2.23
CA ILE A 90 -9.19 13.34 1.40
C ILE A 90 -9.91 13.98 0.21
N GLU A 91 -10.96 13.34 -0.30
CA GLU A 91 -11.81 13.83 -1.39
C GLU A 91 -12.93 14.78 -0.91
N SER A 92 -12.97 15.08 0.40
CA SER A 92 -13.88 16.07 1.03
C SER A 92 -13.30 17.48 1.00
#